data_AF-A0A7C9HQX2-F1
#
_entry.id   AF-A0A7C9HQX2-F1
#
_cell.length_a   1.000
_cell.length_b   1.000
_cell.length_c   1.000
_cell.angle_alpha   90.00
_cell.angle_beta   90.00
_cell.angle_gamma   90.00
#
_symmetry.space_group_name_H-M   'P 1'
#
loop_
_entity.id
_entity.type
_entity.pdbx_description
1 polymer ?
#
loop_
_entity_poly.entity_id
_entity_poly.type
_entity_poly.pdbx_seq_one_letter_code
_entity_poly.pdbx_strand_id
1 'polypeptide(L)'
;MYWYSKAESGAPGGVGCKARTDGGAIAGYYDPSRPVMIFVHGWQDGNTKAGKRDSFYFSEAGQSVADAWIQAGWNVALYHWTQLADDEGTVAVPYHAQAKIWTPTYSYRDALGRTQTINMRYRQPDGSYTQAGMPTVSAGGLFYSAYKSALSAWTYSGPERVRVMGHSLGAQMALVLADQAYGDPTLPAVRRPGRVILADPFWSPASPGGGHSYAYLSPDATPAARSARIAQTLKASGVAVEWIKSSRLLDLGGDNNLQMARFVSRTEIFPEYIFDLNPASGLARKHGVAPRWYMWTRSFAPGGAVSAANTQAAAAARMNSGVRYDQQSGKGTVTPGDDTFASAPNP
;
A
#
# COMPACT_ATOMS: atom_id res chain seq x y z
N MET A 1 -11.19 -1.19 -9.75
CA MET A 1 -9.77 -1.47 -10.04
C MET A 1 -9.43 -0.79 -11.36
N TYR A 2 -8.27 -0.15 -11.47
CA TYR A 2 -7.83 0.53 -12.68
C TYR A 2 -6.56 -0.15 -13.20
N TRP A 3 -6.62 -0.77 -14.37
CA TRP A 3 -5.53 -1.54 -14.98
C TRP A 3 -4.66 -0.65 -15.84
N TYR A 4 -3.34 -0.68 -15.68
CA TYR A 4 -2.35 0.17 -16.34
C TYR A 4 -1.95 -0.35 -17.73
N SER A 5 -1.69 0.58 -18.65
CA SER A 5 -1.07 0.35 -19.95
C SER A 5 -0.01 1.39 -20.25
N LYS A 6 1.08 0.97 -20.91
CA LYS A 6 2.14 1.85 -21.40
C LYS A 6 1.67 2.76 -22.55
N ALA A 7 0.61 2.38 -23.27
CA ALA A 7 0.19 3.04 -24.51
C ALA A 7 -0.47 4.42 -24.34
N GLU A 8 -0.81 4.81 -23.11
CA GLU A 8 -1.45 6.09 -22.82
C GLU A 8 -0.52 6.96 -21.97
N SER A 9 0.38 7.69 -22.63
CA SER A 9 1.21 8.72 -22.01
C SER A 9 0.53 10.08 -22.14
N GLY A 10 -0.18 10.53 -21.10
CA GLY A 10 -0.72 11.90 -21.12
C GLY A 10 -1.79 12.21 -20.07
N ALA A 11 -1.39 12.43 -18.81
CA ALA A 11 -1.64 13.68 -18.07
C ALA A 11 -0.99 13.58 -16.66
N PRO A 12 -0.65 14.72 -16.04
CA PRO A 12 -0.28 14.76 -14.63
C PRO A 12 -1.55 14.46 -13.80
N GLY A 13 -1.69 13.24 -13.29
CA GLY A 13 -2.86 12.86 -12.48
C GLY A 13 -3.35 11.41 -12.61
N GLY A 14 -2.60 10.54 -13.29
CA GLY A 14 -2.99 9.13 -13.50
C GLY A 14 -3.86 8.98 -14.74
N VAL A 15 -3.21 8.89 -15.89
CA VAL A 15 -3.84 8.54 -17.18
C VAL A 15 -3.02 7.42 -17.78
N GLY A 16 -3.72 6.42 -18.33
CA GLY A 16 -3.17 5.13 -18.71
C GLY A 16 -3.82 3.94 -18.03
N CYS A 17 -4.90 4.16 -17.26
CA CYS A 17 -5.62 3.06 -16.64
C CYS A 17 -7.08 2.96 -17.07
N LYS A 18 -7.54 1.74 -17.37
CA LYS A 18 -8.96 1.42 -17.65
C LYS A 18 -9.55 0.52 -16.58
N ALA A 19 -10.82 0.70 -16.31
CA ALA A 19 -11.57 -0.11 -15.35
C ALA A 19 -12.68 -0.89 -16.06
N ARG A 20 -12.88 -2.13 -15.63
CA ARG A 20 -14.08 -2.92 -15.90
C ARG A 20 -14.40 -3.74 -14.66
N THR A 21 -15.68 -3.95 -14.40
CA THR A 21 -16.18 -4.55 -13.14
C THR A 21 -16.50 -6.04 -13.26
N ASP A 22 -16.50 -6.60 -14.46
CA ASP A 22 -16.83 -8.00 -14.73
C ASP A 22 -15.59 -8.92 -14.74
N GLY A 23 -14.38 -8.36 -14.58
CA GLY A 23 -13.11 -9.08 -14.66
C GLY A 23 -12.72 -9.53 -16.07
N GLY A 24 -13.42 -9.08 -17.12
CA GLY A 24 -13.10 -9.45 -18.50
C GLY A 24 -11.84 -8.79 -19.03
N ALA A 25 -11.20 -9.43 -20.03
CA ALA A 25 -10.00 -8.91 -20.69
C ALA A 25 -10.21 -7.50 -21.28
N ILE A 26 -9.23 -6.62 -21.09
CA ILE A 26 -9.22 -5.25 -21.62
C ILE A 26 -8.02 -5.11 -22.55
N ALA A 27 -8.27 -4.97 -23.86
CA ALA A 27 -7.22 -4.89 -24.86
C ALA A 27 -6.20 -3.78 -24.52
N GLY A 28 -4.95 -4.19 -24.28
CA GLY A 28 -3.84 -3.30 -23.93
C GLY A 28 -3.66 -3.03 -22.42
N TYR A 29 -4.57 -3.45 -21.53
CA TYR A 29 -4.53 -3.12 -20.09
C TYR A 29 -4.60 -4.35 -19.18
N TYR A 30 -5.43 -5.35 -19.52
CA TYR A 30 -5.65 -6.51 -18.68
C TYR A 30 -5.87 -7.77 -19.51
N ASP A 31 -5.08 -8.79 -19.20
CA ASP A 31 -5.16 -10.14 -19.77
C ASP A 31 -5.36 -11.14 -18.62
N PRO A 32 -6.51 -11.82 -18.53
CA PRO A 32 -6.80 -12.75 -17.44
C PRO A 32 -5.81 -13.92 -17.34
N SER A 33 -5.05 -14.20 -18.39
CA SER A 33 -4.02 -15.24 -18.43
C SER A 33 -2.64 -14.80 -17.94
N ARG A 34 -2.49 -13.56 -17.44
CA ARG A 34 -1.21 -13.02 -16.96
C ARG A 34 -1.17 -12.82 -15.44
N PRO A 35 0.02 -12.88 -14.80
CA PRO A 35 0.15 -12.62 -13.36
C PRO A 35 -0.21 -11.17 -13.02
N VAL A 36 -0.60 -10.91 -11.77
CA VAL A 36 -1.21 -9.64 -11.35
C VAL A 36 -0.43 -8.98 -10.21
N MET A 37 -0.14 -7.70 -10.36
CA MET A 37 0.35 -6.80 -9.33
C MET A 37 -0.68 -5.68 -9.11
N ILE A 38 -1.16 -5.50 -7.88
CA ILE A 38 -2.11 -4.45 -7.51
C ILE A 38 -1.44 -3.51 -6.51
N PHE A 39 -1.60 -2.21 -6.73
CA PHE A 39 -1.12 -1.16 -5.85
C PHE A 39 -2.29 -0.37 -5.26
N VAL A 40 -2.15 0.05 -3.99
CA VAL A 40 -3.07 0.97 -3.32
C VAL A 40 -2.28 1.98 -2.50
N HIS A 41 -2.59 3.27 -2.68
CA HIS A 41 -1.99 4.35 -1.90
C HIS A 41 -2.71 4.54 -0.55
N GLY A 42 -2.10 5.30 0.36
CA GLY A 42 -2.68 5.74 1.63
C GLY A 42 -3.32 7.12 1.59
N TRP A 43 -3.17 7.86 2.70
CA TRP A 43 -3.74 9.20 2.94
C TRP A 43 -3.37 10.22 1.84
N GLN A 44 -4.33 11.07 1.48
CA GLN A 44 -4.24 11.98 0.31
C GLN A 44 -4.93 13.34 0.55
N ASP A 45 -4.68 13.98 1.69
CA ASP A 45 -5.31 15.28 2.02
C ASP A 45 -5.08 16.34 0.92
N GLY A 46 -6.19 16.91 0.45
CA GLY A 46 -6.24 17.96 -0.56
C GLY A 46 -6.20 17.49 -2.02
N ASN A 47 -5.92 16.21 -2.28
CA ASN A 47 -5.75 15.72 -3.66
C ASN A 47 -7.05 15.72 -4.48
N THR A 48 -8.20 15.47 -3.86
CA THR A 48 -9.50 15.49 -4.54
C THR A 48 -9.80 16.88 -5.08
N LYS A 49 -9.60 17.92 -4.24
CA LYS A 49 -9.77 19.32 -4.65
C LYS A 49 -8.75 19.73 -5.72
N ALA A 50 -7.52 19.21 -5.60
CA ALA A 50 -6.46 19.47 -6.58
C ALA A 50 -6.60 18.67 -7.89
N GLY A 51 -7.60 17.79 -8.02
CA GLY A 51 -7.74 16.90 -9.17
C GLY A 51 -6.59 15.91 -9.34
N LYS A 52 -5.84 15.63 -8.26
CA LYS A 52 -4.67 14.75 -8.27
C LYS A 52 -5.04 13.34 -7.84
N ARG A 53 -4.45 12.35 -8.50
CA ARG A 53 -4.49 10.94 -8.08
C ARG A 53 -3.09 10.36 -8.14
N ASP A 54 -2.89 9.32 -7.35
CA ASP A 54 -1.62 8.60 -7.40
C ASP A 54 -1.42 7.91 -8.76
N SER A 55 -0.16 7.68 -9.14
CA SER A 55 0.20 7.03 -10.40
C SER A 55 1.53 6.31 -10.31
N PHE A 56 1.89 5.55 -11.34
CA PHE A 56 3.17 4.84 -11.38
C PHE A 56 4.35 5.69 -11.87
N TYR A 57 4.14 6.98 -12.15
CA TYR A 57 5.23 7.87 -12.52
C TYR A 57 6.13 8.13 -11.31
N PHE A 58 7.44 8.00 -11.53
CA PHE A 58 8.47 8.33 -10.55
C PHE A 58 9.25 9.54 -11.04
N SER A 59 8.98 10.70 -10.43
CA SER A 59 9.55 11.98 -10.83
C SER A 59 11.06 12.02 -10.78
N GLU A 60 11.65 11.43 -9.74
CA GLU A 60 13.09 11.34 -9.52
C GLU A 60 13.79 10.60 -10.67
N ALA A 61 13.08 9.69 -11.34
CA ALA A 61 13.58 8.85 -12.42
C ALA A 61 13.12 9.28 -13.82
N GLY A 62 12.19 10.24 -13.91
CA GLY A 62 11.60 10.67 -15.17
C GLY A 62 10.81 9.58 -15.92
N GLN A 63 10.30 8.54 -15.24
CA GLN A 63 9.66 7.41 -15.92
C GLN A 63 8.59 6.69 -15.07
N SER A 64 7.76 5.88 -15.73
CA SER A 64 6.78 5.00 -15.06
C SER A 64 7.40 3.68 -14.64
N VAL A 65 7.50 3.43 -13.33
CA VAL A 65 8.11 2.19 -12.80
C VAL A 65 7.26 0.92 -13.05
N ALA A 66 5.98 1.09 -13.43
CA ALA A 66 5.11 -0.01 -13.84
C ALA A 66 5.47 -0.59 -15.22
N ASP A 67 6.19 0.16 -16.07
CA ASP A 67 6.55 -0.31 -17.41
C ASP A 67 7.40 -1.58 -17.37
N ALA A 68 8.29 -1.70 -16.39
CA ALA A 68 9.10 -2.89 -16.14
C ALA A 68 8.24 -4.15 -15.91
N TRP A 69 7.09 -3.98 -15.25
CA TRP A 69 6.18 -5.08 -14.97
C TRP A 69 5.37 -5.48 -16.20
N ILE A 70 4.89 -4.50 -16.97
CA ILE A 70 4.22 -4.74 -18.25
C ILE A 70 5.16 -5.49 -19.20
N GLN A 71 6.42 -5.05 -19.31
CA GLN A 71 7.45 -5.72 -20.11
C GLN A 71 7.75 -7.14 -19.64
N ALA A 72 7.69 -7.37 -18.32
CA ALA A 72 7.84 -8.70 -17.73
C ALA A 72 6.57 -9.57 -17.83
N GLY A 73 5.54 -9.13 -18.57
CA GLY A 73 4.32 -9.89 -18.84
C GLY A 73 3.27 -9.85 -17.73
N TRP A 74 3.33 -8.88 -16.81
CA TRP A 74 2.35 -8.74 -15.72
C TRP A 74 1.21 -7.80 -16.12
N ASN A 75 0.04 -8.06 -15.54
CA ASN A 75 -0.98 -7.03 -15.36
C ASN A 75 -0.61 -6.17 -14.15
N VAL A 76 -0.74 -4.86 -14.28
CA VAL A 76 -0.54 -3.91 -13.18
C VAL A 76 -1.81 -3.13 -12.96
N ALA A 77 -2.26 -3.03 -11.71
CA ALA A 77 -3.48 -2.31 -11.35
C ALA A 77 -3.27 -1.35 -10.19
N LEU A 78 -4.09 -0.31 -10.16
CA LEU A 78 -4.21 0.67 -9.09
C LEU A 78 -5.63 0.64 -8.51
N TYR A 79 -5.73 0.60 -7.19
CA TYR A 79 -6.99 0.83 -6.50
C TYR A 79 -7.05 2.25 -5.95
N HIS A 80 -7.97 3.04 -6.51
CA HIS A 80 -8.24 4.38 -6.03
C HIS A 80 -9.34 4.38 -4.99
N TRP A 81 -9.03 4.96 -3.84
CA TRP A 81 -10.00 5.36 -2.81
C TRP A 81 -9.77 6.83 -2.41
N THR A 82 -9.20 7.62 -3.31
CA THR A 82 -8.71 9.00 -3.08
C THR A 82 -9.71 9.86 -2.33
N GLN A 83 -10.99 9.89 -2.71
CA GLN A 83 -11.98 10.75 -2.03
C GLN A 83 -12.27 10.33 -0.58
N LEU A 84 -12.12 9.04 -0.26
CA LEU A 84 -12.27 8.50 1.10
C LEU A 84 -10.97 8.69 1.91
N ALA A 85 -9.82 8.62 1.23
CA ALA A 85 -8.48 8.82 1.79
C ALA A 85 -8.11 10.29 1.96
N ASP A 86 -8.76 11.19 1.24
CA ASP A 86 -8.63 12.64 1.33
C ASP A 86 -9.56 13.14 2.44
N ASP A 87 -9.13 12.89 3.66
CA ASP A 87 -9.78 13.38 4.87
C ASP A 87 -8.78 14.19 5.68
N GLU A 88 -9.27 15.06 6.55
CA GLU A 88 -8.41 15.92 7.34
C GLU A 88 -7.58 15.08 8.33
N GLY A 89 -6.36 15.54 8.59
CA GLY A 89 -5.53 14.99 9.66
C GLY A 89 -5.69 15.85 10.91
N THR A 90 -6.17 15.27 12.01
CA THR A 90 -6.10 15.94 13.32
C THR A 90 -4.65 15.94 13.78
N VAL A 91 -4.03 17.12 13.92
CA VAL A 91 -2.63 17.29 14.34
C VAL A 91 -1.67 16.44 13.49
N ALA A 92 -1.85 16.48 12.15
CA ALA A 92 -1.05 15.76 11.15
C ALA A 92 -1.10 14.21 11.23
N VAL A 93 -2.05 13.62 11.96
CA VAL A 93 -2.28 12.16 11.99
C VAL A 93 -3.58 11.82 11.24
N PRO A 94 -3.56 10.90 10.25
CA PRO A 94 -4.70 10.59 9.40
C PRO A 94 -5.71 9.63 10.06
N TYR A 95 -6.15 9.94 11.27
CA TYR A 95 -7.07 9.08 12.05
C TYR A 95 -8.36 8.76 11.30
N HIS A 96 -8.96 9.74 10.61
CA HIS A 96 -10.22 9.58 9.89
C HIS A 96 -10.08 8.62 8.72
N ALA A 97 -9.10 8.87 7.83
CA ALA A 97 -8.82 8.00 6.70
C ALA A 97 -8.44 6.58 7.18
N GLN A 98 -7.68 6.46 8.27
CA GLN A 98 -7.32 5.17 8.84
C GLN A 98 -8.55 4.42 9.39
N ALA A 99 -9.44 5.08 10.14
CA ALA A 99 -10.63 4.43 10.69
C ALA A 99 -11.50 3.83 9.58
N LYS A 100 -11.68 4.55 8.46
CA LYS A 100 -12.43 4.08 7.29
C LYS A 100 -11.90 2.79 6.68
N ILE A 101 -10.61 2.47 6.84
CA ILE A 101 -10.03 1.20 6.38
C ILE A 101 -10.71 0.03 7.11
N TRP A 102 -10.98 0.20 8.40
CA TRP A 102 -11.39 -0.86 9.31
C TRP A 102 -12.89 -0.87 9.60
N THR A 103 -13.55 0.29 9.58
CA THR A 103 -14.96 0.43 9.96
C THR A 103 -15.69 1.45 9.07
N PRO A 104 -16.94 1.19 8.68
CA PRO A 104 -17.77 2.18 7.99
C PRO A 104 -18.33 3.26 8.93
N THR A 105 -18.34 2.99 10.24
CA THR A 105 -18.88 3.88 11.26
C THR A 105 -17.75 4.37 12.17
N TYR A 106 -17.60 5.68 12.28
CA TYR A 106 -16.55 6.29 13.11
C TYR A 106 -16.97 7.68 13.59
N SER A 107 -16.73 7.93 14.88
CA SER A 107 -16.91 9.24 15.50
C SER A 107 -15.79 9.52 16.49
N TYR A 108 -15.49 10.79 16.72
CA TYR A 108 -14.52 11.21 17.74
C TYR A 108 -15.06 12.39 18.56
N ARG A 109 -14.40 12.71 19.67
CA ARG A 109 -14.71 13.89 20.49
C ARG A 109 -13.71 15.00 20.16
N ASP A 110 -14.18 16.16 19.72
CA ASP A 110 -13.29 17.30 19.48
C ASP A 110 -12.80 17.95 20.79
N ALA A 111 -11.95 18.97 20.67
CA ALA A 111 -11.39 19.70 21.83
C ALA A 111 -12.44 20.40 22.71
N LEU A 112 -13.67 20.57 22.21
CA LEU A 112 -14.81 21.13 22.95
C LEU A 112 -15.74 20.04 23.49
N GLY A 113 -15.36 18.76 23.39
CA GLY A 113 -16.14 17.60 23.84
C GLY A 113 -17.33 17.25 22.94
N ARG A 114 -17.47 17.89 21.77
CA ARG A 114 -18.56 17.62 20.83
C ARG A 114 -18.29 16.34 20.06
N THR A 115 -19.33 15.56 19.79
CA THR A 115 -19.20 14.38 18.93
C THR A 115 -19.17 14.82 17.48
N GLN A 116 -18.13 14.39 16.77
CA GLN A 116 -18.01 14.58 15.33
C GLN A 116 -18.17 13.21 14.66
N THR A 117 -19.15 13.11 13.76
CA THR A 117 -19.45 11.87 13.04
C THR A 117 -18.76 11.88 11.69
N ILE A 118 -17.78 10.99 11.51
CA ILE A 118 -16.95 10.91 10.32
C ILE A 118 -17.49 9.86 9.36
N ASN A 119 -17.70 8.63 9.84
CA ASN A 119 -18.13 7.48 9.04
C ASN A 119 -17.33 7.37 7.73
N MET A 120 -17.99 6.99 6.63
CA MET A 120 -17.43 6.94 5.28
C MET A 120 -17.60 8.26 4.51
N ARG A 121 -17.64 9.43 5.19
CA ARG A 121 -17.69 10.73 4.49
C ARG A 121 -16.58 10.80 3.44
N TYR A 122 -16.77 11.53 2.37
CA TYR A 122 -15.74 11.71 1.35
C TYR A 122 -15.65 13.17 0.93
N ARG A 123 -14.46 13.59 0.50
CA ARG A 123 -14.24 14.94 0.00
C ARG A 123 -14.79 15.06 -1.42
N GLN A 124 -15.44 16.18 -1.69
CA GLN A 124 -15.94 16.59 -2.99
C GLN A 124 -14.91 17.47 -3.73
N PRO A 125 -15.02 17.63 -5.07
CA PRO A 125 -14.09 18.47 -5.84
C PRO A 125 -14.03 19.94 -5.39
N ASP A 126 -15.09 20.47 -4.79
CA ASP A 126 -15.11 21.82 -4.21
C ASP A 126 -14.33 21.94 -2.88
N GLY A 127 -13.92 20.80 -2.31
CA GLY A 127 -13.20 20.68 -1.05
C GLY A 127 -14.08 20.43 0.18
N SER A 128 -15.41 20.42 0.03
CA SER A 128 -16.34 20.09 1.10
C SER A 128 -16.38 18.58 1.39
N TYR A 129 -16.89 18.21 2.57
CA TYR A 129 -17.15 16.81 2.91
C TYR A 129 -18.64 16.51 2.81
N THR A 130 -19.00 15.34 2.28
CA THR A 130 -20.38 14.85 2.29
C THR A 130 -20.49 13.47 2.90
N GLN A 131 -21.62 13.21 3.55
CA GLN A 131 -22.06 11.88 3.99
C GLN A 131 -23.18 11.33 3.10
N ALA A 132 -23.68 12.11 2.14
CA ALA A 132 -24.71 11.68 1.21
C ALA A 132 -24.16 10.58 0.29
N GLY A 133 -24.87 9.44 0.25
CA GLY A 133 -24.48 8.28 -0.56
C GLY A 133 -23.18 7.62 -0.12
N MET A 134 -22.72 7.86 1.12
CA MET A 134 -21.49 7.23 1.60
C MET A 134 -21.64 5.69 1.65
N PRO A 135 -20.57 4.94 1.37
CA PRO A 135 -20.58 3.48 1.52
C PRO A 135 -20.95 3.03 2.92
N THR A 136 -21.68 1.93 3.03
CA THR A 136 -22.02 1.26 4.31
C THR A 136 -21.01 0.19 4.71
N VAL A 137 -19.99 -0.03 3.89
CA VAL A 137 -18.87 -0.96 4.12
C VAL A 137 -17.56 -0.17 4.22
N SER A 138 -16.58 -0.70 4.96
CA SER A 138 -15.28 -0.05 5.13
C SER A 138 -14.53 0.06 3.79
N ALA A 139 -13.58 0.98 3.71
CA ALA A 139 -12.70 1.12 2.54
C ALA A 139 -11.93 -0.18 2.25
N GLY A 140 -11.51 -0.91 3.29
CA GLY A 140 -10.90 -2.23 3.13
C GLY A 140 -11.86 -3.26 2.52
N GLY A 141 -13.12 -3.27 2.96
CA GLY A 141 -14.17 -4.12 2.37
C GLY A 141 -14.51 -3.75 0.92
N LEU A 142 -14.52 -2.47 0.58
CA LEU A 142 -14.67 -2.01 -0.81
C LEU A 142 -13.49 -2.47 -1.67
N PHE A 143 -12.27 -2.40 -1.15
CA PHE A 143 -11.08 -2.86 -1.87
C PHE A 143 -11.12 -4.35 -2.13
N TYR A 144 -11.47 -5.16 -1.13
CA TYR A 144 -11.64 -6.60 -1.29
C TYR A 144 -12.76 -6.95 -2.29
N SER A 145 -13.88 -6.26 -2.24
CA SER A 145 -14.98 -6.45 -3.19
C SER A 145 -14.54 -6.15 -4.63
N ALA A 146 -13.85 -5.03 -4.83
CA ALA A 146 -13.30 -4.64 -6.12
C ALA A 146 -12.22 -5.62 -6.62
N TYR A 147 -11.41 -6.18 -5.72
CA TYR A 147 -10.43 -7.21 -6.02
C TYR A 147 -11.09 -8.49 -6.52
N LYS A 148 -12.09 -9.01 -5.79
CA LYS A 148 -12.82 -10.23 -6.14
C LYS A 148 -13.52 -10.10 -7.48
N SER A 149 -14.15 -8.95 -7.74
CA SER A 149 -14.79 -8.63 -9.01
C SER A 149 -13.77 -8.50 -10.15
N ALA A 150 -12.65 -7.79 -9.95
CA ALA A 150 -11.65 -7.60 -10.99
C ALA A 150 -10.92 -8.89 -11.40
N LEU A 151 -10.86 -9.90 -10.51
CA LEU A 151 -10.20 -11.18 -10.77
C LEU A 151 -11.18 -12.34 -11.02
N SER A 152 -12.47 -12.05 -11.21
CA SER A 152 -13.51 -13.05 -11.41
C SER A 152 -13.25 -13.98 -12.61
N ALA A 153 -12.65 -13.46 -13.69
CA ALA A 153 -12.30 -14.20 -14.90
C ALA A 153 -10.80 -14.51 -15.00
N TRP A 154 -10.00 -14.27 -13.95
CA TRP A 154 -8.56 -14.54 -13.95
C TRP A 154 -8.28 -16.05 -14.03
N THR A 155 -7.43 -16.45 -14.98
CA THR A 155 -7.12 -17.84 -15.37
C THR A 155 -5.64 -18.19 -15.34
N TYR A 156 -4.74 -17.25 -14.99
CA TYR A 156 -3.31 -17.53 -14.90
C TYR A 156 -3.00 -18.73 -14.01
N SER A 157 -2.21 -19.66 -14.54
CA SER A 157 -1.86 -20.94 -13.88
C SER A 157 -0.37 -21.08 -13.61
N GLY A 158 0.41 -20.00 -13.73
CA GLY A 158 1.84 -20.03 -13.47
C GLY A 158 2.18 -20.08 -11.97
N PRO A 159 3.47 -20.11 -11.63
CA PRO A 159 3.95 -20.31 -10.25
C PRO A 159 3.71 -19.11 -9.33
N GLU A 160 3.42 -17.94 -9.90
CA GLU A 160 3.19 -16.70 -9.15
C GLU A 160 1.72 -16.58 -8.76
N ARG A 161 1.46 -16.05 -7.57
CA ARG A 161 0.13 -15.63 -7.15
C ARG A 161 0.00 -14.12 -7.22
N VAL A 162 -1.20 -13.62 -6.96
CA VAL A 162 -1.46 -12.18 -6.95
C VAL A 162 -0.54 -11.48 -5.95
N ARG A 163 0.05 -10.36 -6.36
CA ARG A 163 0.85 -9.48 -5.51
C ARG A 163 0.04 -8.23 -5.19
N VAL A 164 0.00 -7.85 -3.92
CA VAL A 164 -0.72 -6.64 -3.48
C VAL A 164 0.24 -5.76 -2.70
N MET A 165 0.48 -4.55 -3.18
CA MET A 165 1.26 -3.53 -2.51
C MET A 165 0.37 -2.44 -1.95
N GLY A 166 0.64 -2.06 -0.71
CA GLY A 166 0.09 -0.87 -0.09
C GLY A 166 1.19 0.12 0.29
N HIS A 167 0.99 1.40 0.00
CA HIS A 167 1.88 2.49 0.44
C HIS A 167 1.25 3.32 1.55
N SER A 168 2.01 3.74 2.58
CA SER A 168 1.49 4.57 3.68
C SER A 168 0.32 3.86 4.39
N LEU A 169 -0.82 4.53 4.61
CA LEU A 169 -2.06 3.87 5.06
C LEU A 169 -2.55 2.76 4.12
N GLY A 170 -2.19 2.79 2.84
CA GLY A 170 -2.49 1.73 1.88
C GLY A 170 -1.88 0.38 2.28
N ALA A 171 -0.81 0.36 3.08
CA ALA A 171 -0.28 -0.87 3.65
C ALA A 171 -1.32 -1.61 4.53
N GLN A 172 -2.10 -0.86 5.31
CA GLN A 172 -3.22 -1.43 6.09
C GLN A 172 -4.32 -1.95 5.15
N MET A 173 -4.61 -1.25 4.04
CA MET A 173 -5.56 -1.73 3.02
C MET A 173 -5.12 -3.06 2.39
N ALA A 174 -3.83 -3.21 2.08
CA ALA A 174 -3.28 -4.44 1.53
C ALA A 174 -3.39 -5.62 2.52
N LEU A 175 -3.14 -5.37 3.81
CA LEU A 175 -3.33 -6.36 4.87
C LEU A 175 -4.81 -6.75 5.03
N VAL A 176 -5.73 -5.78 5.08
CA VAL A 176 -7.18 -6.06 5.17
C VAL A 176 -7.68 -6.88 3.99
N LEU A 177 -7.25 -6.53 2.76
CA LEU A 177 -7.61 -7.30 1.57
C LEU A 177 -7.14 -8.75 1.70
N ALA A 178 -5.89 -8.96 2.12
CA ALA A 178 -5.34 -10.30 2.27
C ALA A 178 -6.05 -11.09 3.37
N ASP A 179 -6.33 -10.47 4.53
CA ASP A 179 -7.08 -11.08 5.63
C ASP A 179 -8.47 -11.55 5.17
N GLN A 180 -9.23 -10.67 4.49
CA GLN A 180 -10.54 -11.01 3.92
C GLN A 180 -10.44 -12.08 2.83
N ALA A 181 -9.42 -12.05 1.98
CA ALA A 181 -9.21 -13.05 0.94
C ALA A 181 -8.94 -14.45 1.51
N TYR A 182 -8.24 -14.54 2.63
CA TYR A 182 -7.97 -15.80 3.32
C TYR A 182 -9.13 -16.27 4.20
N GLY A 183 -9.93 -15.33 4.72
CA GLY A 183 -11.18 -15.62 5.44
C GLY A 183 -12.36 -15.99 4.53
N ASP A 184 -12.31 -15.69 3.23
CA ASP A 184 -13.39 -16.04 2.28
C ASP A 184 -13.21 -17.46 1.69
N PRO A 185 -14.05 -18.44 2.09
CA PRO A 185 -14.01 -19.79 1.53
C PRO A 185 -14.47 -19.84 0.06
N THR A 186 -15.21 -18.83 -0.42
CA THR A 186 -15.71 -18.76 -1.79
C THR A 186 -14.70 -18.20 -2.78
N LEU A 187 -13.60 -17.61 -2.30
CA LEU A 187 -12.51 -17.13 -3.15
C LEU A 187 -11.52 -18.28 -3.44
N PRO A 188 -11.33 -18.68 -4.71
CA PRO A 188 -10.39 -19.73 -5.06
C PRO A 188 -8.98 -19.46 -4.53
N ALA A 189 -8.30 -20.48 -4.01
CA ALA A 189 -6.99 -20.34 -3.38
C ALA A 189 -5.96 -19.67 -4.31
N VAL A 190 -5.98 -19.99 -5.61
CA VAL A 190 -5.08 -19.37 -6.62
C VAL A 190 -5.25 -17.84 -6.68
N ARG A 191 -6.46 -17.34 -6.43
CA ARG A 191 -6.81 -15.91 -6.45
C ARG A 191 -6.57 -15.19 -5.13
N ARG A 192 -6.09 -15.84 -4.06
CA ARG A 192 -5.71 -15.11 -2.85
C ARG A 192 -4.28 -14.56 -3.02
N PRO A 193 -3.92 -13.43 -2.38
CA PRO A 193 -2.58 -12.88 -2.50
C PRO A 193 -1.51 -13.88 -2.04
N GLY A 194 -0.41 -14.00 -2.79
CA GLY A 194 0.78 -14.75 -2.36
C GLY A 194 1.92 -13.87 -1.88
N ARG A 195 1.90 -12.58 -2.23
CA ARG A 195 2.82 -11.58 -1.71
C ARG A 195 2.08 -10.32 -1.32
N VAL A 196 2.36 -9.80 -0.13
CA VAL A 196 1.82 -8.54 0.40
C VAL A 196 2.99 -7.61 0.69
N ILE A 197 3.03 -6.47 0.02
CA ILE A 197 4.14 -5.51 0.11
C ILE A 197 3.65 -4.26 0.84
N LEU A 198 4.33 -3.93 1.92
CA LEU A 198 4.08 -2.78 2.78
C LEU A 198 5.19 -1.76 2.48
N ALA A 199 4.90 -0.86 1.54
CA ALA A 199 5.84 0.18 1.14
C ALA A 199 5.67 1.40 2.05
N ASP A 200 6.72 1.74 2.78
CA ASP A 200 6.78 2.78 3.81
C ASP A 200 5.45 2.91 4.59
N PRO A 201 5.02 1.84 5.29
CA PRO A 201 3.71 1.77 5.89
C PRO A 201 3.53 2.83 6.99
N PHE A 202 2.29 3.25 7.20
CA PHE A 202 1.92 4.12 8.30
C PHE A 202 0.92 3.46 9.23
N TRP A 203 1.12 3.59 10.53
CA TRP A 203 0.12 3.36 11.58
C TRP A 203 0.13 4.55 12.52
N SER A 204 -1.05 5.02 12.91
CA SER A 204 -1.16 6.07 13.91
C SER A 204 -0.58 5.61 15.27
N PRO A 205 -0.16 6.54 16.15
CA PRO A 205 0.44 6.23 17.45
C PRO A 205 -0.36 5.25 18.30
N ALA A 206 0.31 4.49 19.17
CA ALA A 206 -0.34 3.50 20.04
C ALA A 206 -1.45 4.10 20.94
N SER A 207 -1.30 5.36 21.36
CA SER A 207 -2.36 6.12 22.03
C SER A 207 -3.01 7.10 21.06
N PRO A 208 -4.33 7.02 20.81
CA PRO A 208 -5.01 8.00 19.98
C PRO A 208 -5.08 9.36 20.72
N GLY A 209 -4.64 10.43 20.06
CA GLY A 209 -4.75 11.79 20.57
C GLY A 209 -6.11 12.43 20.26
N GLY A 210 -6.34 13.65 20.74
CA GLY A 210 -7.42 14.52 20.24
C GLY A 210 -8.84 13.96 20.32
N GLY A 211 -9.14 13.15 21.33
CA GLY A 211 -10.46 12.52 21.53
C GLY A 211 -10.82 11.45 20.50
N HIS A 212 -9.84 10.99 19.72
CA HIS A 212 -9.96 9.81 18.88
C HIS A 212 -9.95 8.52 19.72
N SER A 213 -10.50 7.44 19.17
CA SER A 213 -10.53 6.12 19.81
C SER A 213 -10.26 5.02 18.79
N TYR A 214 -9.63 3.94 19.23
CA TYR A 214 -9.40 2.72 18.46
C TYR A 214 -10.39 1.60 18.78
N ALA A 215 -11.47 1.87 19.51
CA ALA A 215 -12.44 0.85 19.92
C ALA A 215 -13.04 0.03 18.75
N TYR A 216 -13.08 0.62 17.54
CA TYR A 216 -13.48 -0.07 16.31
C TYR A 216 -12.53 -1.22 15.88
N LEU A 217 -11.39 -1.38 16.55
CA LEU A 217 -10.41 -2.43 16.32
C LEU A 217 -10.50 -3.60 17.29
N SER A 218 -11.45 -3.60 18.23
CA SER A 218 -11.63 -4.71 19.17
C SER A 218 -11.65 -6.08 18.47
N PRO A 219 -10.92 -7.10 18.98
CA PRO A 219 -10.18 -7.11 20.25
C PRO A 219 -8.77 -6.50 20.19
N ASP A 220 -8.30 -6.09 19.01
CA ASP A 220 -6.97 -5.49 18.85
C ASP A 220 -6.96 -4.05 19.39
N ALA A 221 -5.95 -3.70 20.20
CA ALA A 221 -5.90 -2.38 20.85
C ALA A 221 -5.54 -1.23 19.87
N THR A 222 -4.77 -1.52 18.81
CA THR A 222 -4.23 -0.50 17.90
C THR A 222 -4.21 -0.99 16.45
N PRO A 223 -4.12 -0.09 15.46
CA PRO A 223 -3.96 -0.46 14.05
C PRO A 223 -2.70 -1.28 13.80
N ALA A 224 -1.61 -0.96 14.51
CA ALA A 224 -0.35 -1.69 14.46
C ALA A 224 -0.50 -3.13 14.98
N ALA A 225 -1.19 -3.31 16.13
CA ALA A 225 -1.45 -4.63 16.71
C ALA A 225 -2.30 -5.51 15.77
N ARG A 226 -3.38 -4.96 15.20
CA ARG A 226 -4.19 -5.68 14.21
C ARG A 226 -3.38 -6.07 12.98
N SER A 227 -2.54 -5.15 12.48
CA SER A 227 -1.67 -5.40 11.33
C SER A 227 -0.64 -6.50 11.62
N ALA A 228 -0.06 -6.52 12.82
CA ALA A 228 0.88 -7.56 13.25
C ALA A 228 0.21 -8.95 13.31
N ARG A 229 -1.00 -9.03 13.87
CA ARG A 229 -1.80 -10.26 13.91
C ARG A 229 -2.09 -10.77 12.50
N ILE A 230 -2.53 -9.90 11.58
CA ILE A 230 -2.78 -10.28 10.18
C ILE A 230 -1.48 -10.79 9.53
N ALA A 231 -0.36 -10.07 9.67
CA ALA A 231 0.92 -10.49 9.11
C ALA A 231 1.37 -11.88 9.62
N GLN A 232 1.15 -12.16 10.91
CA GLN A 232 1.39 -13.48 11.49
C GLN A 232 0.54 -14.57 10.83
N THR A 233 -0.77 -14.35 10.68
CA THR A 233 -1.69 -15.28 10.01
C THR A 233 -1.32 -15.51 8.55
N LEU A 234 -0.94 -14.45 7.83
CA LEU A 234 -0.50 -14.51 6.44
C LEU A 234 0.79 -15.33 6.30
N LYS A 235 1.79 -15.08 7.16
CA LYS A 235 3.03 -15.87 7.22
C LYS A 235 2.75 -17.35 7.47
N ALA A 236 1.88 -17.68 8.42
CA ALA A 236 1.45 -19.06 8.69
C ALA A 236 0.75 -19.72 7.48
N SER A 237 0.14 -18.90 6.61
CA SER A 237 -0.52 -19.33 5.38
C SER A 237 0.41 -19.35 4.16
N GLY A 238 1.73 -19.18 4.35
CA GLY A 238 2.74 -19.20 3.29
C GLY A 238 2.78 -17.95 2.40
N VAL A 239 2.12 -16.86 2.81
CA VAL A 239 2.19 -15.57 2.12
C VAL A 239 3.50 -14.89 2.48
N ALA A 240 4.24 -14.39 1.48
CA ALA A 240 5.39 -13.54 1.76
C ALA A 240 4.90 -12.12 2.06
N VAL A 241 5.16 -11.64 3.27
CA VAL A 241 4.90 -10.26 3.67
C VAL A 241 6.22 -9.50 3.68
N GLU A 242 6.27 -8.40 2.96
CA GLU A 242 7.49 -7.61 2.72
C GLU A 242 7.26 -6.18 3.19
N TRP A 243 8.22 -5.63 3.92
CA TRP A 243 8.20 -4.25 4.39
C TRP A 243 9.42 -3.53 3.82
N ILE A 244 9.16 -2.54 2.96
CA ILE A 244 10.19 -1.63 2.43
C ILE A 244 10.07 -0.29 3.15
N LYS A 245 11.06 0.12 3.95
CA LYS A 245 11.10 1.41 4.64
C LYS A 245 12.03 2.35 3.88
N SER A 246 11.60 3.56 3.58
CA SER A 246 12.39 4.60 2.89
C SER A 246 12.42 5.94 3.61
N SER A 247 11.62 6.10 4.66
CA SER A 247 11.56 7.36 5.41
C SER A 247 11.51 7.16 6.93
N ARG A 248 11.64 8.27 7.64
CA ARG A 248 11.52 8.33 9.11
C ARG A 248 10.07 8.61 9.56
N LEU A 249 9.07 8.43 8.69
CA LEU A 249 7.68 8.81 8.99
C LEU A 249 7.17 8.17 10.29
N LEU A 250 7.42 6.88 10.50
CA LEU A 250 7.03 6.19 11.72
C LEU A 250 7.84 6.66 12.94
N ASP A 251 9.10 7.01 12.75
CA ASP A 251 9.99 7.46 13.84
C ASP A 251 9.61 8.85 14.38
N LEU A 252 8.81 9.62 13.63
CA LEU A 252 8.47 11.02 13.93
C LEU A 252 7.02 11.22 14.41
N GLY A 253 6.26 10.14 14.62
CA GLY A 253 4.87 10.26 15.09
C GLY A 253 3.94 9.13 14.66
N GLY A 254 4.47 8.00 14.19
CA GLY A 254 3.71 6.78 13.96
C GLY A 254 4.03 5.69 14.97
N ASP A 255 3.37 4.55 14.85
CA ASP A 255 3.75 3.33 15.55
C ASP A 255 4.76 2.54 14.72
N ASN A 256 5.96 2.30 15.26
CA ASN A 256 7.03 1.55 14.58
C ASN A 256 6.74 0.05 14.39
N ASN A 257 5.64 -0.45 14.96
CA ASN A 257 5.10 -1.80 14.81
C ASN A 257 6.17 -2.90 14.93
N LEU A 258 6.97 -2.86 16.00
CA LEU A 258 8.07 -3.81 16.23
C LEU A 258 7.57 -5.26 16.31
N GLN A 259 6.33 -5.49 16.73
CA GLN A 259 5.74 -6.83 16.74
C GLN A 259 5.58 -7.40 15.33
N MET A 260 5.15 -6.59 14.36
CA MET A 260 4.99 -7.04 12.98
C MET A 260 6.34 -7.36 12.31
N ALA A 261 7.44 -6.70 12.71
CA ALA A 261 8.77 -6.93 12.14
C ALA A 261 9.22 -8.41 12.24
N ARG A 262 8.66 -9.18 13.19
CA ARG A 262 8.94 -10.62 13.39
C ARG A 262 8.32 -11.53 12.33
N PHE A 263 7.34 -11.03 11.58
CA PHE A 263 6.52 -11.81 10.65
C PHE A 263 6.72 -11.39 9.18
N VAL A 264 7.64 -10.47 8.90
CA VAL A 264 7.85 -9.91 7.56
C VAL A 264 9.33 -9.96 7.16
N SER A 265 9.61 -9.89 5.86
CA SER A 265 10.94 -9.49 5.38
C SER A 265 11.04 -7.97 5.44
N ARG A 266 12.01 -7.42 6.15
CA ARG A 266 12.19 -5.97 6.30
C ARG A 266 13.39 -5.50 5.49
N THR A 267 13.21 -4.47 4.67
CA THR A 267 14.26 -3.83 3.87
C THR A 267 14.23 -2.34 4.15
N GLU A 268 15.35 -1.78 4.59
CA GLU A 268 15.52 -0.34 4.81
C GLU A 268 16.39 0.24 3.70
N ILE A 269 15.80 1.20 2.97
CA ILE A 269 16.49 1.99 1.94
C ILE A 269 16.66 3.43 2.43
N PHE A 270 17.76 4.04 2.03
CA PHE A 270 18.19 5.37 2.41
C PHE A 270 18.36 6.20 1.13
N PRO A 271 17.28 6.84 0.63
CA PRO A 271 17.35 7.69 -0.56
C PRO A 271 18.05 9.03 -0.24
N GLU A 272 19.37 9.00 -0.12
CA GLU A 272 20.23 10.16 0.16
C GLU A 272 20.27 11.14 -1.02
N TYR A 273 19.96 10.69 -2.24
CA TYR A 273 19.73 11.55 -3.40
C TYR A 273 18.56 12.52 -3.25
N ILE A 274 17.68 12.30 -2.26
CA ILE A 274 16.64 13.26 -1.88
C ILE A 274 17.22 14.18 -0.81
N PHE A 275 17.76 15.29 -1.29
CA PHE A 275 18.13 16.45 -0.47
C PHE A 275 17.03 17.51 -0.58
N ASP A 276 16.51 17.96 0.56
CA ASP A 276 15.54 19.05 0.62
C ASP A 276 15.88 19.98 1.79
N LEU A 277 15.93 21.28 1.51
CA LEU A 277 16.13 22.33 2.52
C LEU A 277 14.92 22.46 3.47
N ASN A 278 13.75 21.99 3.04
CA ASN A 278 12.57 21.85 3.87
C ASN A 278 12.46 20.40 4.37
N PRO A 279 12.68 20.14 5.68
CA PRO A 279 12.64 18.79 6.22
C PRO A 279 11.30 18.06 6.00
N ALA A 280 10.18 18.77 6.00
CA ALA A 280 8.85 18.18 5.78
C ALA A 280 8.66 17.75 4.32
N SER A 281 9.10 18.58 3.37
CA SER A 281 9.10 18.21 1.94
C SER A 281 10.01 17.02 1.67
N GLY A 282 11.20 17.01 2.28
CA GLY A 282 12.13 15.88 2.17
C GLY A 282 11.57 14.59 2.74
N LEU A 283 10.92 14.65 3.90
CA LEU A 283 10.25 13.48 4.48
C LEU A 283 9.16 12.93 3.55
N ALA A 284 8.30 13.80 3.02
CA ALA A 284 7.21 13.40 2.12
C ALA A 284 7.74 12.77 0.81
N ARG A 285 8.81 13.33 0.24
CA ARG A 285 9.46 12.76 -0.96
C ARG A 285 10.10 11.41 -0.67
N LYS A 286 10.84 11.29 0.43
CA LYS A 286 11.43 10.01 0.86
C LYS A 286 10.37 8.95 1.15
N HIS A 287 9.23 9.34 1.74
CA HIS A 287 8.09 8.46 1.95
C HIS A 287 7.59 7.86 0.63
N GLY A 288 7.47 8.70 -0.42
CA GLY A 288 7.07 8.28 -1.75
C GLY A 288 8.03 7.33 -2.48
N VAL A 289 9.28 7.16 -2.03
CA VAL A 289 10.29 6.34 -2.73
C VAL A 289 9.99 4.85 -2.64
N ALA A 290 9.66 4.31 -1.46
CA ALA A 290 9.53 2.86 -1.25
C ALA A 290 8.69 2.11 -2.31
N PRO A 291 7.46 2.56 -2.67
CA PRO A 291 6.68 1.85 -3.67
C PRO A 291 7.34 1.89 -5.06
N ARG A 292 8.00 3.01 -5.41
CA ARG A 292 8.64 3.20 -6.71
C ARG A 292 9.91 2.37 -6.80
N TRP A 293 10.74 2.43 -5.77
CA TRP A 293 11.92 1.60 -5.60
C TRP A 293 11.58 0.12 -5.78
N TYR A 294 10.60 -0.40 -5.02
CA TYR A 294 10.22 -1.81 -5.11
C TYR A 294 9.76 -2.17 -6.51
N MET A 295 8.87 -1.38 -7.13
CA MET A 295 8.41 -1.68 -8.48
C MET A 295 9.55 -1.70 -9.48
N TRP A 296 10.51 -0.78 -9.34
CA TRP A 296 11.63 -0.67 -10.25
C TRP A 296 12.66 -1.79 -10.11
N THR A 297 12.76 -2.41 -8.92
CA THR A 297 13.60 -3.60 -8.72
C THR A 297 13.21 -4.79 -9.60
N ARG A 298 12.08 -4.72 -10.32
CA ARG A 298 11.72 -5.71 -11.36
C ARG A 298 12.71 -5.71 -12.52
N SER A 299 13.25 -4.54 -12.89
CA SER A 299 14.28 -4.40 -13.93
C SER A 299 15.70 -4.45 -13.37
N PHE A 300 15.87 -4.04 -12.11
CA PHE A 300 17.17 -3.88 -11.47
C PHE A 300 17.13 -4.57 -10.10
N ALA A 301 17.33 -5.89 -10.09
CA ALA A 301 17.27 -6.67 -8.86
C ALA A 301 18.45 -6.28 -7.95
N PRO A 302 18.20 -5.73 -6.75
CA PRO A 302 19.27 -5.37 -5.84
C PRO A 302 19.98 -6.59 -5.25
N GLY A 303 21.22 -6.41 -4.82
CA GLY A 303 21.99 -7.45 -4.15
C GLY A 303 21.55 -7.66 -2.70
N GLY A 304 20.99 -8.85 -2.40
CA GLY A 304 20.77 -9.32 -1.02
C GLY A 304 19.36 -9.14 -0.46
N ALA A 305 18.71 -8.00 -0.69
CA ALA A 305 17.35 -7.73 -0.17
C ALA A 305 16.22 -8.41 -0.96
N VAL A 306 15.01 -8.36 -0.40
CA VAL A 306 13.79 -8.79 -1.12
C VAL A 306 13.39 -7.74 -2.16
N SER A 307 12.93 -8.19 -3.32
CA SER A 307 12.65 -7.35 -4.47
C SER A 307 11.50 -7.89 -5.33
N ALA A 308 11.04 -7.05 -6.26
CA ALA A 308 10.03 -7.42 -7.25
C ALA A 308 10.51 -8.48 -8.25
N ALA A 309 11.82 -8.59 -8.49
CA ALA A 309 12.39 -9.61 -9.37
C ALA A 309 12.40 -11.00 -8.72
N ASN A 310 12.32 -11.10 -7.39
CA ASN A 310 12.27 -12.39 -6.72
C ASN A 310 10.99 -13.16 -7.06
N THR A 311 11.10 -14.49 -7.06
CA THR A 311 9.94 -15.39 -7.07
C THR A 311 9.21 -15.35 -5.72
N GLN A 312 7.98 -15.84 -5.66
CA GLN A 312 7.26 -16.00 -4.39
C GLN A 312 8.05 -16.85 -3.37
N ALA A 313 8.63 -17.97 -3.81
CA ALA A 313 9.41 -18.85 -2.93
C ALA A 313 10.64 -18.12 -2.34
N ALA A 314 11.37 -17.35 -3.15
CA ALA A 314 12.52 -16.59 -2.68
C ALA A 314 12.12 -15.46 -1.72
N ALA A 315 10.97 -14.81 -1.93
CA ALA A 315 10.45 -13.81 -1.00
C ALA A 315 10.04 -14.43 0.35
N ALA A 316 9.37 -15.59 0.32
CA ALA A 316 9.01 -16.33 1.54
C ALA A 316 10.25 -16.81 2.31
N ALA A 317 11.28 -17.31 1.61
CA ALA A 317 12.54 -17.70 2.23
C ALA A 317 13.23 -16.53 2.95
N ARG A 318 13.26 -15.34 2.32
CA ARG A 318 13.80 -14.11 2.95
C ARG A 318 12.96 -13.60 4.11
N MET A 319 11.64 -13.78 4.08
CA MET A 319 10.78 -13.46 5.23
C MET A 319 11.06 -14.40 6.41
N ASN A 320 11.36 -15.67 6.12
CA ASN A 320 11.56 -16.70 7.14
C ASN A 320 12.98 -16.74 7.72
N SER A 321 13.95 -16.04 7.12
CA SER A 321 15.31 -15.94 7.67
C SER A 321 15.38 -15.10 8.96
N GLY A 322 14.35 -14.29 9.25
CA GLY A 322 14.29 -13.49 10.47
C GLY A 322 15.26 -12.30 10.50
N VAL A 323 15.76 -11.89 9.33
CA VAL A 323 16.67 -10.74 9.20
C VAL A 323 15.99 -9.55 8.53
N ARG A 324 16.46 -8.35 8.87
CA ARG A 324 16.27 -7.13 8.08
C ARG A 324 17.46 -6.91 7.15
N TYR A 325 17.23 -6.20 6.06
CA TYR A 325 18.22 -5.82 5.07
C TYR A 325 18.39 -4.30 5.06
N ASP A 326 19.55 -3.80 5.45
CA ASP A 326 19.85 -2.37 5.52
C ASP A 326 20.76 -1.99 4.34
N GLN A 327 20.32 -1.03 3.51
CA GLN A 327 21.07 -0.60 2.33
C GLN A 327 22.45 -0.04 2.72
N GLN A 328 23.50 -0.50 2.04
CA GLN A 328 24.90 -0.13 2.26
C GLN A 328 25.46 0.75 1.14
N SER A 329 25.11 0.44 -0.11
CA SER A 329 25.53 1.18 -1.32
C SER A 329 24.32 1.57 -2.18
N GLY A 330 24.51 2.47 -3.15
CA GLY A 330 23.43 2.97 -4.03
C GLY A 330 22.53 4.06 -3.41
N LYS A 331 22.84 4.50 -2.19
CA LYS A 331 22.04 5.53 -1.48
C LYS A 331 21.96 6.88 -2.21
N GLY A 332 23.00 7.21 -2.98
CA GLY A 332 23.12 8.45 -3.74
C GLY A 332 22.57 8.39 -5.16
N THR A 333 22.03 7.25 -5.60
CA THR A 333 21.52 7.03 -6.96
C THR A 333 20.03 6.71 -6.93
N VAL A 334 19.32 7.17 -7.96
CA VAL A 334 17.86 7.01 -8.06
C VAL A 334 17.47 5.57 -8.45
N THR A 335 18.29 4.92 -9.27
CA THR A 335 18.05 3.56 -9.78
C THR A 335 18.52 2.52 -8.77
N PRO A 336 17.78 1.44 -8.50
CA PRO A 336 18.18 0.45 -7.50
C PRO A 336 19.25 -0.57 -8.00
N GLY A 337 19.86 -0.32 -9.16
CA GLY A 337 20.74 -1.29 -9.83
C GLY A 337 22.12 -1.44 -9.19
N ASP A 338 22.57 -0.44 -8.44
CA ASP A 338 23.80 -0.44 -7.66
C ASP A 338 23.56 -0.60 -6.15
N ASP A 339 22.31 -0.88 -5.75
CA ASP A 339 21.96 -1.11 -4.36
C ASP A 339 22.51 -2.44 -3.84
N THR A 340 23.20 -2.37 -2.70
CA THR A 340 23.65 -3.53 -1.93
C THR A 340 23.13 -3.45 -0.50
N PHE A 341 22.95 -4.60 0.14
CA PHE A 341 22.36 -4.68 1.47
C PHE A 341 23.18 -5.55 2.41
N ALA A 342 23.30 -5.12 3.66
CA ALA A 342 23.77 -5.96 4.76
C ALA A 342 22.57 -6.47 5.56
N SER A 343 22.63 -7.73 6.00
CA SER A 343 21.59 -8.29 6.86
C SER A 343 21.89 -8.08 8.33
N ALA A 344 20.87 -7.77 9.13
CA ALA A 344 20.92 -7.74 10.58
C ALA A 344 19.68 -8.46 11.16
N PRO A 345 19.68 -8.92 12.42
CA PRO A 345 18.48 -9.49 13.02
C PRO A 345 17.29 -8.51 12.95
N ASN A 346 16.09 -9.04 12.70
CA ASN A 346 14.86 -8.25 12.86
C ASN A 346 14.73 -7.78 14.33
N PRO A 347 14.21 -6.57 14.55
CA PRO A 347 14.05 -5.98 15.89
C PRO A 347 13.00 -6.68 16.76
#